data_AF-A0A661QL75-F1
#
_entry.id   AF-A0A661QL75-F1
#
_cell.length_a   1.000
_cell.length_b   1.000
_cell.length_c   1.000
_cell.angle_alpha   90.00
_cell.angle_beta   90.00
_cell.angle_gamma   90.00
#
_symmetry.space_group_name_H-M   'P 1'
#
loop_
_entity.id
_entity.type
_entity.pdbx_description
1 polymer ?
#
loop_
_entity_poly.entity_id
_entity_poly.type
_entity_poly.pdbx_seq_one_letter_code
_entity_poly.pdbx_strand_id
1 'polypeptide(L)'
;MIGIIVKPNMTVATAAPAPGVTVEELLALIGEGGYAVPRTHLPDAGRGRYQEAWRFNETTECFTMDLPVVKTIAVATINGKLQRELHQYDPALSAALDAGNITAEASVRADRNYLRNIARNKIIAINLASTFAQIDTLLPA
;
A
#
# COMPACT_ATOMS: atom_id res chain seq x y z
N MET A 1 0.46 -21.26 -10.74
CA MET A 1 1.68 -20.89 -10.00
C MET A 1 1.98 -19.44 -10.35
N ILE A 2 1.92 -18.48 -9.41
CA ILE A 2 2.27 -17.07 -9.70
C ILE A 2 3.80 -17.00 -9.73
N GLY A 3 4.40 -16.71 -10.88
CA GLY A 3 5.83 -16.52 -11.03
C GLY A 3 6.23 -15.15 -10.46
N ILE A 4 7.33 -15.10 -9.72
CA ILE A 4 7.92 -13.83 -9.29
C ILE A 4 8.92 -13.43 -10.34
N ILE A 5 8.88 -12.20 -10.83
CA ILE A 5 9.86 -11.71 -11.80
C ILE A 5 10.70 -10.64 -11.12
N VAL A 6 12.00 -10.90 -11.05
CA VAL A 6 13.00 -9.91 -10.64
C VAL A 6 13.37 -9.11 -11.88
N LYS A 7 13.07 -7.81 -11.88
CA LYS A 7 13.43 -6.89 -12.96
C LYS A 7 14.93 -6.52 -12.87
N PRO A 8 15.56 -6.02 -13.94
CA PRO A 8 16.96 -5.59 -13.94
C PRO A 8 17.31 -4.53 -12.87
N ASN A 9 16.32 -3.75 -12.42
CA ASN A 9 16.48 -2.79 -11.31
C ASN A 9 16.31 -3.42 -9.91
N MET A 10 16.34 -4.74 -9.80
CA MET A 10 16.16 -5.53 -8.57
C MET A 10 14.78 -5.39 -7.91
N THR A 11 13.82 -4.77 -8.58
CA THR A 11 12.43 -4.75 -8.11
C THR A 11 11.73 -6.05 -8.47
N VAL A 12 10.77 -6.42 -7.62
CA VAL A 12 10.03 -7.66 -7.77
C VAL A 12 8.62 -7.36 -8.26
N ALA A 13 8.20 -8.05 -9.32
CA ALA A 13 6.82 -8.07 -9.80
C ALA A 13 6.23 -9.47 -9.62
N THR A 14 4.95 -9.57 -9.27
CA THR A 14 4.23 -10.84 -9.30
C THR A 14 3.48 -10.96 -10.61
N ALA A 15 3.78 -11.99 -11.39
CA ALA A 15 3.00 -12.36 -12.56
C ALA A 15 2.16 -13.59 -12.23
N ALA A 16 0.84 -13.47 -12.35
CA ALA A 16 -0.02 -14.64 -12.36
C ALA A 16 -0.14 -15.12 -13.83
N PRO A 17 0.61 -16.14 -14.28
CA PRO A 17 0.40 -16.68 -15.61
C PRO A 17 -1.03 -17.17 -15.72
N ALA A 18 -1.69 -16.76 -16.81
CA ALA A 18 -2.91 -17.42 -17.24
C ALA A 18 -2.60 -18.90 -17.54
N PRO A 19 -3.57 -19.82 -17.42
CA PRO A 19 -3.38 -21.21 -17.80
C PRO A 19 -2.84 -21.31 -19.23
N GLY A 20 -1.72 -22.01 -19.41
CA GLY A 20 -1.08 -22.20 -20.73
C GLY A 20 0.01 -21.18 -21.08
N VAL A 21 0.27 -20.17 -20.24
CA VAL A 21 1.37 -19.21 -20.47
C VAL A 21 2.67 -19.74 -19.88
N THR A 22 3.74 -19.78 -20.68
CA THR A 22 5.07 -20.20 -20.23
C THR A 22 5.80 -19.11 -19.44
N VAL A 23 6.85 -19.49 -18.73
CA VAL A 23 7.69 -18.54 -17.99
C VAL A 23 8.41 -17.59 -18.96
N GLU A 24 8.86 -18.10 -20.10
CA GLU A 24 9.50 -17.30 -21.15
C GLU A 24 8.54 -16.27 -21.76
N GLU A 25 7.27 -16.63 -21.97
CA GLU A 25 6.24 -15.70 -22.47
C GLU A 25 5.94 -14.58 -21.46
N LEU A 26 5.95 -14.90 -20.16
CA LEU A 26 5.83 -13.90 -19.09
C LEU A 26 7.02 -12.94 -19.04
N LEU A 27 8.24 -13.46 -19.22
CA LEU A 27 9.45 -12.64 -19.26
C LEU A 27 9.45 -11.73 -20.51
N ALA A 28 8.99 -12.25 -21.65
CA ALA A 28 8.84 -11.47 -22.88
C ALA A 28 7.83 -10.32 -22.75
N LEU A 29 6.72 -10.52 -22.03
CA LEU A 29 5.69 -9.50 -21.78
C LEU A 29 6.18 -8.31 -20.94
N ILE A 30 7.18 -8.51 -20.09
CA ILE A 30 7.72 -7.46 -19.22
C ILE A 30 8.73 -6.58 -19.97
N GLY A 31 9.22 -7.03 -21.12
CA GLY A 31 10.10 -6.24 -21.99
C GLY A 31 11.49 -5.95 -21.43
N GLU A 32 11.82 -6.51 -20.26
CA GLU A 32 13.10 -6.32 -19.57
C GLU A 32 13.70 -7.67 -19.18
N GLY A 33 15.03 -7.80 -19.30
CA GLY A 33 15.81 -9.03 -19.05
C GLY A 33 15.84 -9.45 -17.57
N GLY A 34 14.69 -9.78 -17.01
CA GLY A 34 14.52 -10.35 -15.68
C GLY A 34 14.57 -11.88 -15.67
N TYR A 35 14.45 -12.46 -14.49
CA TYR A 35 14.33 -13.91 -14.32
C TYR A 35 13.19 -14.27 -13.36
N ALA A 36 12.64 -15.46 -13.57
CA ALA A 36 11.55 -15.97 -12.76
C ALA A 36 12.07 -16.74 -11.56
N VAL A 37 11.52 -16.46 -10.38
CA VAL A 37 11.82 -17.16 -9.13
C VAL A 37 10.55 -17.86 -8.62
N PRO A 38 10.65 -19.10 -8.09
CA PRO A 38 9.50 -19.79 -7.51
C PRO A 38 8.86 -19.00 -6.36
N ARG A 39 7.53 -19.00 -6.29
CA ARG A 39 6.74 -18.27 -5.26
C ARG A 39 7.16 -18.58 -3.83
N THR A 40 7.68 -19.78 -3.56
CA THR A 40 8.15 -20.26 -2.26
C THR A 40 9.25 -19.39 -1.65
N HIS A 41 9.94 -18.57 -2.44
CA HIS A 41 11.01 -17.71 -1.97
C HIS A 41 10.55 -16.35 -1.42
N LEU A 42 9.30 -15.93 -1.66
CA LEU A 42 8.75 -14.75 -0.98
C LEU A 42 8.14 -15.16 0.36
N PRO A 43 8.49 -14.50 1.48
CA PRO A 43 7.75 -14.61 2.73
C PRO A 43 6.24 -14.36 2.50
N ASP A 44 5.37 -15.07 3.21
CA ASP A 44 3.91 -14.89 3.06
C ASP A 44 3.45 -13.48 3.47
N ALA A 45 4.19 -12.86 4.40
CA ALA A 45 3.89 -11.54 4.92
C ALA A 45 4.06 -10.45 3.86
N GLY A 46 3.01 -9.66 3.58
CA GLY A 46 3.08 -8.53 2.64
C GLY A 46 3.00 -8.88 1.15
N ARG A 47 2.71 -10.14 0.79
CA ARG A 47 2.52 -10.61 -0.60
C ARG A 47 1.43 -9.89 -1.41
N GLY A 48 0.52 -9.16 -0.78
CA GLY A 48 -0.50 -8.36 -1.48
C GLY A 48 -0.14 -6.88 -1.49
N ARG A 49 -0.18 -6.27 -0.31
CA ARG A 49 -0.09 -4.82 -0.14
C ARG A 49 1.30 -4.23 -0.45
N TYR A 50 2.38 -5.01 -0.33
CA TYR A 50 3.77 -4.52 -0.44
C TYR A 50 4.56 -5.20 -1.57
N GLN A 51 3.88 -5.69 -2.60
CA GLN A 51 4.53 -6.37 -3.74
C GLN A 51 5.68 -5.53 -4.33
N GLU A 52 5.44 -4.25 -4.54
CA GLU A 52 6.40 -3.31 -5.14
C GLU A 52 7.55 -2.92 -4.20
N ALA A 53 7.46 -3.26 -2.91
CA ALA A 53 8.52 -3.00 -1.93
C ALA A 53 9.52 -4.14 -1.83
N TRP A 54 9.25 -5.31 -2.42
CA TRP A 54 10.21 -6.40 -2.44
C TRP A 54 11.41 -6.09 -3.32
N ARG A 55 12.58 -6.40 -2.77
CA ARG A 55 13.88 -6.28 -3.43
C ARG A 55 14.59 -7.61 -3.31
N PHE A 56 15.24 -8.01 -4.39
CA PHE A 56 16.14 -9.16 -4.38
C PHE A 56 17.58 -8.67 -4.23
N ASN A 57 18.33 -9.29 -3.32
CA ASN A 57 19.76 -9.08 -3.20
C ASN A 57 20.48 -10.28 -3.83
N GLU A 58 21.12 -10.07 -4.97
CA GLU A 58 21.85 -11.11 -5.69
C GLU A 58 23.05 -11.64 -4.89
N THR A 59 23.74 -10.78 -4.14
CA THR A 59 24.93 -11.16 -3.37
C THR A 59 24.61 -12.14 -2.26
N THR A 60 23.42 -12.03 -1.66
CA THR A 60 23.01 -12.87 -0.52
C THR A 60 21.86 -13.81 -0.88
N GLU A 61 21.47 -13.84 -2.15
CA GLU A 61 20.33 -14.60 -2.70
C GLU A 61 19.06 -14.50 -1.84
N CYS A 62 18.77 -13.31 -1.29
CA CYS A 62 17.69 -13.13 -0.33
C CYS A 62 16.73 -12.01 -0.73
N PHE A 63 15.46 -12.20 -0.37
CA PHE A 63 14.42 -11.18 -0.54
C PHE A 63 14.31 -10.32 0.71
N THR A 64 14.34 -9.01 0.53
CA THR A 64 14.13 -8.04 1.60
C THR A 64 13.04 -7.05 1.18
N MET A 65 12.40 -6.40 2.16
CA MET A 65 11.50 -5.29 1.89
C MET A 65 12.23 -3.97 2.01
N ASP A 66 12.06 -3.12 1.01
CA ASP A 66 12.46 -1.72 1.00
C ASP A 66 11.54 -0.93 1.94
N LEU A 67 12.00 -0.72 3.17
CA LEU A 67 11.23 -0.06 4.22
C LEU A 67 10.76 1.36 3.83
N PRO A 68 11.58 2.22 3.20
CA PRO A 68 11.10 3.48 2.60
C PRO A 68 9.89 3.32 1.67
N VAL A 69 9.90 2.31 0.80
CA VAL A 69 8.78 2.05 -0.12
C VAL A 69 7.56 1.51 0.63
N VAL A 70 7.74 0.61 1.59
CA VAL A 70 6.66 0.14 2.48
C VAL A 70 5.97 1.31 3.18
N LYS A 71 6.75 2.26 3.72
CA LYS A 71 6.21 3.48 4.36
C LYS A 71 5.39 4.32 3.39
N THR A 72 5.88 4.48 2.16
CA THR A 72 5.20 5.23 1.11
C THR A 72 3.84 4.63 0.78
N ILE A 73 3.79 3.30 0.55
CA ILE A 73 2.55 2.57 0.27
C ILE A 73 1.58 2.64 1.46
N ALA A 74 2.09 2.48 2.69
CA ALA A 74 1.27 2.53 3.90
C ALA A 74 0.64 3.93 4.12
N VAL A 75 1.40 5.01 3.90
CA VAL A 75 0.89 6.39 3.98
C VAL A 75 -0.16 6.64 2.90
N ALA A 76 0.07 6.19 1.65
CA ALA A 76 -0.91 6.30 0.58
C ALA A 76 -2.22 5.57 0.92
N THR A 77 -2.13 4.39 1.54
CA THR A 77 -3.29 3.61 1.99
C THR A 77 -4.11 4.37 3.04
N ILE A 78 -3.46 4.98 4.02
CA ILE A 78 -4.15 5.79 5.04
C ILE A 78 -4.83 7.00 4.41
N ASN A 79 -4.12 7.73 3.53
CA ASN A 79 -4.66 8.91 2.88
C ASN A 79 -5.88 8.57 2.00
N GLY A 80 -5.83 7.47 1.26
CA GLY A 80 -6.97 7.01 0.44
C GLY A 80 -8.18 6.60 1.29
N LYS A 81 -7.97 5.99 2.46
CA LYS A 81 -9.07 5.71 3.41
C LYS A 81 -9.63 7.01 4.01
N LEU A 82 -8.77 7.91 4.48
CA LEU A 82 -9.17 9.20 5.04
C LEU A 82 -10.01 10.01 4.04
N GLN A 83 -9.59 10.08 2.77
CA GLN A 83 -10.35 10.78 1.73
C GLN A 83 -11.77 10.20 1.57
N ARG A 84 -11.91 8.87 1.54
CA ARG A 84 -13.22 8.20 1.47
C ARG A 84 -14.09 8.51 2.68
N GLU A 85 -13.53 8.44 3.89
CA GLU A 85 -14.27 8.75 5.12
C GLU A 85 -14.67 10.22 5.17
N LEU A 86 -13.77 11.15 4.83
CA LEU A 86 -14.09 12.58 4.78
C LEU A 86 -15.19 12.90 3.77
N HIS A 87 -15.24 12.20 2.63
CA HIS A 87 -16.24 12.41 1.61
C HIS A 87 -17.66 12.03 2.09
N GLN A 88 -17.78 11.09 3.02
CA GLN A 88 -19.08 10.72 3.61
C GLN A 88 -19.70 11.85 4.43
N TYR A 89 -18.90 12.83 4.89
CA TYR A 89 -19.39 14.00 5.62
C TYR A 89 -19.81 15.16 4.71
N ASP A 90 -19.48 15.12 3.42
CA ASP A 90 -19.77 16.23 2.50
C ASP A 90 -21.29 16.53 2.39
N PRO A 91 -22.20 15.53 2.32
CA PRO A 91 -23.65 15.79 2.30
C PRO A 91 -24.15 16.49 3.58
N ALA A 92 -23.70 16.02 4.75
CA ALA A 92 -24.10 16.61 6.03
C ALA A 92 -23.59 18.05 6.19
N LEU A 93 -22.37 18.31 5.71
CA LEU A 93 -21.80 19.66 5.70
C LEU A 93 -22.57 20.59 4.76
N SER A 94 -22.89 20.14 3.54
CA SER A 94 -23.67 20.93 2.59
C SER A 94 -25.04 21.29 3.16
N ALA A 95 -25.76 20.30 3.70
CA ALA A 95 -27.07 20.53 4.31
C ALA A 95 -27.04 21.52 5.48
N ALA A 96 -25.99 21.47 6.31
CA ALA A 96 -25.81 22.43 7.40
C ALA A 96 -25.56 23.86 6.89
N LEU A 97 -24.75 24.00 5.84
CA LEU A 97 -24.46 25.29 5.20
C LEU A 97 -25.72 25.88 4.53
N ASP A 98 -26.45 25.07 3.76
CA ASP A 98 -27.68 25.49 3.07
C ASP A 98 -28.76 25.93 4.06
N ALA A 99 -28.82 25.31 5.24
CA ALA A 99 -29.75 25.66 6.31
C ALA A 99 -29.26 26.82 7.21
N GLY A 100 -28.03 27.33 7.02
CA GLY A 100 -27.41 28.32 7.91
C GLY A 100 -27.21 27.81 9.36
N ASN A 101 -27.13 26.50 9.56
CA ASN A 101 -27.03 25.88 10.88
C ASN A 101 -25.58 25.81 11.37
N ILE A 102 -25.14 26.89 12.02
CA ILE A 102 -23.77 27.07 12.51
C ILE A 102 -23.34 25.94 13.46
N THR A 103 -24.24 25.46 14.32
CA THR A 103 -23.94 24.39 15.28
C THR A 103 -23.67 23.06 14.58
N ALA A 104 -24.52 22.70 13.60
CA ALA A 104 -24.34 21.47 12.82
C ALA A 104 -23.07 21.55 11.95
N GLU A 105 -22.79 22.70 11.34
CA GLU A 105 -21.56 22.91 10.56
C GLU A 105 -20.31 22.70 11.44
N ALA A 106 -20.28 23.34 12.62
CA ALA A 106 -19.17 23.23 13.56
C ALA A 106 -18.94 21.78 14.01
N SER A 107 -20.02 21.04 14.29
CA SER A 107 -19.95 19.63 14.65
C SER A 107 -19.32 18.78 13.55
N VAL A 108 -19.80 18.92 12.30
CA VAL A 108 -19.27 18.16 11.15
C VAL A 108 -17.80 18.50 10.89
N ARG A 109 -17.41 19.78 11.04
CA ARG A 109 -16.00 20.18 10.92
C ARG A 109 -15.12 19.58 12.02
N ALA A 110 -15.63 19.51 13.25
CA ALA A 110 -14.92 18.90 14.36
C ALA A 110 -14.66 17.41 14.10
N ASP A 111 -15.66 16.67 13.63
CA ASP A 111 -15.53 15.24 13.28
C ASP A 111 -14.49 15.02 12.16
N ARG A 112 -14.55 15.83 11.10
CA ARG A 112 -13.55 15.78 10.01
C ARG A 112 -12.14 16.05 10.52
N ASN A 113 -11.96 17.00 11.45
CA ASN A 113 -10.66 17.29 12.04
C ASN A 113 -10.17 16.16 12.96
N TYR A 114 -11.07 15.53 13.70
CA TYR A 114 -10.75 14.36 14.51
C TYR A 114 -10.20 13.21 13.64
N LEU A 115 -10.85 12.90 12.51
CA LEU A 115 -10.37 11.89 11.56
C LEU A 115 -8.99 12.23 10.99
N ARG A 116 -8.76 13.50 10.61
CA ARG A 116 -7.43 13.95 10.15
C ARG A 116 -6.36 13.77 11.21
N ASN A 117 -6.67 14.03 12.48
CA ASN A 117 -5.73 13.85 13.58
C ASN A 117 -5.40 12.37 13.82
N ILE A 118 -6.39 11.47 13.77
CA ILE A 118 -6.16 10.02 13.82
C ILE A 118 -5.22 9.59 12.69
N ALA A 119 -5.50 10.01 11.46
CA ALA A 119 -4.68 9.67 10.30
C ALA A 119 -3.25 10.19 10.45
N ARG A 120 -3.09 11.43 10.91
CA ARG A 120 -1.77 12.04 11.17
C ARG A 120 -0.98 11.24 12.22
N ASN A 121 -1.62 10.84 13.32
CA ASN A 121 -0.98 10.04 14.36
C ASN A 121 -0.50 8.68 13.82
N LYS A 122 -1.29 8.03 12.95
CA LYS A 122 -0.89 6.79 12.30
C LYS A 122 0.29 7.00 11.33
N ILE A 123 0.29 8.08 10.54
CA ILE A 123 1.41 8.41 9.64
C ILE A 123 2.70 8.64 10.43
N ILE A 124 2.63 9.33 11.57
CA ILE A 124 3.78 9.51 12.47
C ILE A 124 4.28 8.15 12.97
N ALA A 125 3.38 7.28 13.42
CA ALA A 125 3.74 5.93 13.88
C ALA A 125 4.40 5.09 12.76
N ILE A 126 3.90 5.17 11.53
CA ILE A 126 4.52 4.50 10.35
C ILE A 126 5.94 5.03 10.11
N ASN A 127 6.13 6.34 10.18
CA ASN A 127 7.45 6.94 9.94
C ASN A 127 8.46 6.55 11.01
N LEU A 128 8.02 6.33 12.25
CA LEU A 128 8.85 5.86 13.37
C LEU A 128 9.07 4.34 13.37
N ALA A 129 8.26 3.56 12.67
CA ALA A 129 8.41 2.12 12.60
C ALA A 129 9.75 1.71 11.95
N SER A 130 10.37 0.66 12.51
CA SER A 130 11.66 0.12 12.07
C SER A 130 11.52 -1.20 11.30
N THR A 131 10.33 -1.79 11.29
CA THR A 131 10.06 -3.06 10.61
C THR A 131 8.76 -3.01 9.81
N PHE A 132 8.66 -3.82 8.76
CA PHE A 132 7.41 -3.92 7.99
C PHE A 132 6.26 -4.45 8.85
N ALA A 133 6.54 -5.39 9.78
CA ALA A 133 5.51 -6.00 10.64
C ALA A 133 4.86 -4.96 11.55
N GLN A 134 5.64 -4.00 12.07
CA GLN A 134 5.11 -2.85 12.81
C GLN A 134 4.27 -1.92 11.93
N ILE A 135 4.63 -1.75 10.65
CA ILE A 135 3.83 -0.93 9.74
C ILE A 135 2.50 -1.62 9.42
N ASP A 136 2.51 -2.94 9.22
CA ASP A 136 1.33 -3.70 8.83
C ASP A 136 0.25 -3.69 9.92
N THR A 137 0.64 -3.72 11.20
CA THR A 137 -0.31 -3.62 12.34
C THR A 137 -0.96 -2.24 12.48
N LEU A 138 -0.37 -1.19 11.89
CA LEU A 138 -0.91 0.17 11.93
C LEU A 138 -1.95 0.42 10.82
N LEU A 139 -2.01 -0.47 9.84
CA LEU A 139 -2.93 -0.36 8.72
C LEU A 139 -4.30 -0.95 9.06
N PRO A 140 -5.37 -0.41 8.47
CA PRO A 140 -6.68 -1.04 8.57
C PRO A 140 -6.64 -2.44 7.95
N ALA A 141 -7.36 -3.37 8.58
CA ALA A 141 -7.64 -4.70 8.05
C ALA A 141 -8.27 -4.60 6.64
#